data_AF-A0A9D8R9G2-F1
#
_entry.id   AF-A0A9D8R9G2-F1
#
_cell.length_a   1.000
_cell.length_b   1.000
_cell.length_c   1.000
_cell.angle_alpha   90.00
_cell.angle_beta   90.00
_cell.angle_gamma   90.00
#
_symmetry.space_group_name_H-M   'P 1'
#
loop_
_entity.id
_entity.type
_entity.pdbx_description
1 polymer ?
#
loop_
_entity_poly.entity_id
_entity_poly.type
_entity_poly.pdbx_seq_one_letter_code
_entity_poly.pdbx_strand_id
1 'polypeptide(L)'
;MEQKTTKTMKERLSDKWRTFRQWQQKPYEVAPLSEVHHKCATCGTEYQGNYCPRCGQSSKIGRYSFKNAFLLFLDVWGLGNRGMFRTLRDLILRPGYMIRDYLSGMQMAYFPPFKLFFLLTALSLVIEGGVNLKGKNYFEEARIMMNNYLEETKTEAVTAEEKEADKTVREYSNKFLTYQQRFPNISTLAFLVIMSGFLYIFFRRSPAIPGLRYSEFL
;
A
#
# COMPACT_ATOMS: atom_id res chain seq x y z
N MET A 1 26.81 19.77 34.09
CA MET A 1 27.33 18.69 33.23
C MET A 1 26.27 17.62 33.14
N GLU A 2 25.63 17.47 32.00
CA GLU A 2 24.48 16.58 31.83
C GLU A 2 24.98 15.18 31.46
N GLN A 3 24.85 14.24 32.41
CA GLN A 3 25.23 12.84 32.21
C GLN A 3 24.27 12.19 31.20
N LYS A 4 24.74 11.93 29.98
CA LYS A 4 24.02 11.11 29.01
C LYS A 4 24.06 9.65 29.46
N THR A 5 23.05 9.20 30.20
CA THR A 5 22.85 7.78 30.54
C THR A 5 22.70 6.95 29.27
N THR A 6 23.60 6.00 29.06
CA THR A 6 23.59 5.07 27.92
C THR A 6 22.51 3.99 28.13
N LYS A 7 21.40 4.10 27.39
CA LYS A 7 20.30 3.11 27.44
C LYS A 7 20.77 1.73 26.95
N THR A 8 20.32 0.68 27.63
CA THR A 8 20.54 -0.72 27.23
C THR A 8 19.83 -1.06 25.92
N MET A 9 20.29 -2.09 25.18
CA MET A 9 19.69 -2.50 23.91
C MET A 9 18.19 -2.86 24.05
N LYS A 10 17.82 -3.52 25.16
CA LYS A 10 16.44 -3.90 25.48
C LYS A 10 15.54 -2.67 25.69
N GLU A 11 16.04 -1.66 26.39
CA GLU A 11 15.32 -0.39 26.59
C GLU A 11 15.14 0.37 25.27
N ARG A 12 16.17 0.39 24.41
CA ARG A 12 16.08 1.01 23.08
C ARG A 12 15.03 0.33 22.20
N LEU A 13 14.95 -1.01 22.24
CA LEU A 13 13.93 -1.75 21.50
C LEU A 13 12.52 -1.48 22.05
N SER A 14 12.34 -1.49 23.37
CA SER A 14 11.07 -1.15 24.02
C SER A 14 10.59 0.25 23.65
N ASP A 15 11.50 1.23 23.66
CA ASP A 15 11.20 2.61 23.26
C ASP A 15 10.78 2.71 21.79
N LYS A 16 11.49 2.02 20.89
CA LYS A 16 11.10 1.95 19.46
C LYS A 16 9.71 1.33 19.27
N TRP A 17 9.39 0.28 20.03
CA TRP A 17 8.07 -0.33 20.00
C TRP A 17 6.97 0.60 20.51
N ARG A 18 7.25 1.38 21.55
CA ARG A 18 6.31 2.37 22.11
C ARG A 18 6.05 3.51 21.13
N THR A 19 7.11 4.08 20.53
CA THR A 19 6.95 5.17 19.55
C THR A 19 6.23 4.69 18.29
N PHE A 20 6.50 3.46 17.84
CA PHE A 20 5.78 2.87 16.73
C PHE A 20 4.28 2.73 17.02
N ARG A 21 3.90 2.26 18.23
CA ARG A 21 2.48 2.18 18.62
C ARG A 21 1.81 3.54 18.70
N GLN A 22 2.48 4.53 19.27
CA GLN A 22 1.96 5.91 19.33
C GLN A 22 1.73 6.47 17.93
N TRP A 23 2.65 6.21 17.00
CA TRP A 23 2.49 6.57 15.60
C TRP A 23 1.29 5.86 14.96
N GLN A 24 1.07 4.57 15.24
CA GLN A 24 -0.09 3.84 14.71
C GLN A 24 -1.42 4.48 15.14
N GLN A 25 -1.52 4.96 16.38
CA GLN A 25 -2.72 5.56 16.95
C GLN A 25 -2.93 7.03 16.55
N LYS A 26 -1.90 7.72 16.04
CA LYS A 26 -1.97 9.14 15.72
C LYS A 26 -2.93 9.39 14.54
N PRO A 27 -4.03 10.15 14.72
CA PRO A 27 -4.95 10.49 13.63
C PRO A 27 -4.31 11.46 12.64
N TYR A 28 -4.94 11.62 11.48
CA TYR A 28 -4.49 12.59 10.48
C TYR A 28 -4.68 14.03 10.97
N GLU A 29 -3.60 14.82 10.95
CA GLU A 29 -3.63 16.24 11.25
C GLU A 29 -4.01 17.03 9.99
N VAL A 30 -5.11 17.78 10.06
CA VAL A 30 -5.53 18.70 9.00
C VAL A 30 -4.64 19.94 9.00
N ALA A 31 -4.34 20.47 7.80
CA ALA A 31 -3.59 21.71 7.69
C ALA A 31 -4.39 22.88 8.32
N PRO A 32 -3.72 23.83 9.00
CA PRO A 32 -4.40 24.97 9.60
C PRO A 32 -5.09 25.83 8.52
N LEU A 33 -6.18 26.50 8.93
CA LEU A 33 -6.84 27.48 8.06
C LEU A 33 -5.92 28.69 7.85
N SER A 34 -5.93 29.23 6.62
CA SER A 34 -5.32 30.54 6.34
C SER A 34 -6.08 31.64 7.08
N GLU A 35 -5.36 32.47 7.83
CA GLU A 35 -5.93 33.64 8.50
C GLU A 35 -6.16 34.83 7.54
N VAL A 36 -5.70 34.73 6.29
CA VAL A 36 -5.79 35.81 5.30
C VAL A 36 -7.22 35.96 4.81
N HIS A 37 -7.67 37.22 4.69
CA HIS A 37 -8.98 37.54 4.11
C HIS A 37 -8.92 37.51 2.58
N HIS A 38 -9.85 36.79 1.97
CA HIS A 38 -9.92 36.61 0.53
C HIS A 38 -11.31 36.98 0.01
N LYS A 39 -11.34 37.57 -1.19
CA LYS A 39 -12.57 37.74 -1.97
C LYS A 39 -12.63 36.67 -3.05
N CYS A 40 -13.70 35.88 -3.08
CA CYS A 40 -13.86 34.82 -4.06
C CYS A 40 -13.99 35.38 -5.48
N ALA A 41 -13.21 34.85 -6.43
CA ALA A 41 -13.28 35.26 -7.83
C ALA A 41 -14.55 34.79 -8.54
N THR A 42 -15.14 33.66 -8.13
CA THR A 42 -16.37 33.13 -8.72
C THR A 42 -17.65 33.78 -8.17
N CYS A 43 -17.78 33.93 -6.85
CA CYS A 43 -19.04 34.36 -6.22
C CYS A 43 -18.97 35.71 -5.49
N GLY A 44 -17.81 36.37 -5.48
CA GLY A 44 -17.60 37.68 -4.86
C GLY A 44 -17.69 37.70 -3.33
N THR A 45 -17.94 36.56 -2.68
CA THR A 45 -18.08 36.46 -1.22
C THR A 45 -16.73 36.65 -0.54
N GLU A 46 -16.71 37.48 0.50
CA GLU A 46 -15.55 37.70 1.36
C GLU A 46 -15.48 36.61 2.44
N TYR A 47 -14.33 35.97 2.60
CA TYR A 47 -14.15 34.86 3.54
C TYR A 47 -12.73 34.77 4.07
N GLN A 48 -12.57 34.04 5.18
CA GLN A 48 -11.28 33.69 5.78
C GLN A 48 -11.11 32.18 5.69
N GLY A 49 -9.93 31.72 5.27
CA GLY A 49 -9.62 30.29 5.12
C GLY A 49 -9.09 29.89 3.75
N ASN A 50 -8.92 28.58 3.56
CA ASN A 50 -8.29 28.00 2.36
C ASN A 50 -9.26 27.83 1.19
N TYR A 51 -10.57 27.74 1.46
CA TYR A 51 -11.61 27.48 0.46
C TYR A 51 -12.83 28.36 0.75
N CYS A 52 -13.51 28.81 -0.30
CA CYS A 52 -14.71 29.62 -0.17
C CYS A 52 -15.88 28.77 0.38
N PRO A 53 -16.56 29.22 1.46
CA PRO A 53 -17.66 28.46 2.07
C PRO A 53 -18.92 28.38 1.19
N ARG A 54 -19.07 29.28 0.21
CA ARG A 54 -20.26 29.35 -0.65
C ARG A 54 -20.13 28.51 -1.92
N CYS A 55 -18.98 28.55 -2.59
CA CYS A 55 -18.79 27.92 -3.90
C CYS A 55 -17.66 26.88 -3.94
N GLY A 56 -16.90 26.71 -2.86
CA GLY A 56 -15.80 25.74 -2.78
C GLY A 56 -14.51 26.14 -3.50
N GLN A 57 -14.43 27.34 -4.10
CA GLN A 57 -13.20 27.78 -4.78
C GLN A 57 -12.02 27.92 -3.80
N SER A 58 -10.87 27.37 -4.14
CA SER A 58 -9.61 27.54 -3.38
C SER A 58 -9.15 29.00 -3.36
N SER A 59 -8.63 29.46 -2.23
CA SER A 59 -8.05 30.81 -2.08
C SER A 59 -6.74 30.99 -2.84
N LYS A 60 -6.02 29.89 -3.10
CA LYS A 60 -4.80 29.90 -3.93
C LYS A 60 -5.16 29.78 -5.40
N ILE A 61 -5.36 30.91 -6.06
CA ILE A 61 -5.48 30.99 -7.52
C ILE A 61 -4.06 30.95 -8.10
N GLY A 62 -3.52 29.74 -8.30
CA GLY A 62 -2.23 29.55 -8.97
C GLY A 62 -2.35 29.82 -10.47
N ARG A 63 -1.37 30.51 -11.05
CA ARG A 63 -1.24 30.56 -12.52
C ARG A 63 -1.04 29.14 -13.04
N TYR A 64 -1.71 28.81 -14.16
CA TYR A 64 -1.51 27.54 -14.86
C TYR A 64 -0.06 27.47 -15.33
N SER A 65 0.75 26.67 -14.64
CA SER A 65 2.11 26.31 -15.06
C SER A 65 2.07 24.90 -15.62
N PHE A 66 2.92 24.59 -16.60
CA PHE A 66 3.13 23.23 -17.09
C PHE A 66 3.39 22.23 -15.95
N LYS A 67 4.05 22.66 -14.86
CA LYS A 67 4.24 21.86 -13.64
C LYS A 67 2.91 21.51 -12.97
N ASN A 68 1.97 22.44 -12.88
CA ASN A 68 0.65 22.19 -12.29
C ASN A 68 -0.19 21.27 -13.18
N ALA A 69 -0.10 21.42 -14.51
CA ALA A 69 -0.79 20.53 -15.45
C ALA A 69 -0.26 19.08 -15.35
N PHE A 70 1.06 18.90 -15.25
CA PHE A 70 1.65 17.57 -15.05
C PHE A 70 1.27 16.96 -13.70
N LEU A 71 1.25 17.76 -12.63
CA LEU A 71 0.78 17.29 -11.32
C LEU A 71 -0.70 16.92 -11.35
N LEU A 72 -1.55 17.68 -12.03
CA LEU A 72 -2.97 17.36 -12.24
C LEU A 72 -3.14 16.06 -13.03
N PHE A 73 -2.35 15.85 -14.08
CA PHE A 73 -2.35 14.59 -14.85
C PHE A 73 -1.97 13.38 -13.99
N LEU A 74 -0.93 13.51 -13.16
CA LEU A 74 -0.57 12.48 -12.20
C LEU A 74 -1.66 12.28 -11.14
N ASP A 75 -2.35 13.35 -10.73
CA ASP A 75 -3.45 13.27 -9.76
C ASP A 75 -4.66 12.49 -10.31
N VAL A 76 -4.94 12.62 -11.61
CA VAL A 76 -5.94 11.79 -12.32
C VAL A 76 -5.58 10.31 -12.25
N TRP A 77 -4.29 9.97 -12.38
CA TRP A 77 -3.77 8.60 -12.25
C TRP A 77 -3.51 8.16 -10.79
N GLY A 78 -3.88 8.98 -9.80
CA GLY A 78 -3.69 8.68 -8.37
C GLY A 78 -2.26 8.85 -7.85
N LEU A 79 -1.29 9.10 -8.74
CA LEU A 79 0.13 9.30 -8.42
C LEU A 79 0.44 10.71 -7.91
N GLY A 80 -0.40 11.70 -8.24
CA GLY A 80 -0.22 13.11 -7.86
C GLY A 80 -0.73 13.46 -6.47
N ASN A 81 -1.52 12.57 -5.85
CA ASN A 81 -2.18 12.86 -4.60
C ASN A 81 -1.32 12.47 -3.40
N ARG A 82 -1.12 13.40 -2.45
CA ARG A 82 -0.40 13.14 -1.19
C ARG A 82 -1.07 12.05 -0.34
N GLY A 83 -2.30 11.66 -0.67
CA GLY A 83 -3.06 10.61 0.00
C GLY A 83 -2.71 9.18 -0.43
N MET A 84 -2.17 8.93 -1.63
CA MET A 84 -1.99 7.56 -2.14
C MET A 84 -0.91 6.78 -1.37
N PHE A 85 0.31 7.32 -1.30
CA PHE A 85 1.41 6.67 -0.55
C PHE A 85 1.07 6.51 0.94
N ARG A 86 0.37 7.48 1.52
CA ARG A 86 -0.13 7.40 2.90
C ARG A 86 -1.12 6.25 3.05
N THR A 87 -2.07 6.10 2.13
CA THR A 87 -3.07 5.05 2.17
C THR A 87 -2.41 3.69 2.06
N LEU A 88 -1.47 3.50 1.14
CA LEU A 88 -0.75 2.24 0.99
C LEU A 88 0.06 1.89 2.26
N ARG A 89 0.80 2.87 2.79
CA ARG A 89 1.56 2.70 4.05
C ARG A 89 0.65 2.37 5.23
N ASP A 90 -0.45 3.08 5.38
CA ASP A 90 -1.38 2.91 6.51
C ASP A 90 -2.19 1.61 6.37
N LEU A 91 -2.48 1.16 5.16
CA LEU A 91 -3.12 -0.13 4.89
C LEU A 91 -2.19 -1.30 5.26
N ILE A 92 -0.88 -1.18 5.01
CA ILE A 92 0.10 -2.22 5.37
C ILE A 92 0.46 -2.19 6.85
N LEU A 93 0.64 -1.00 7.45
CA LEU A 93 1.19 -0.87 8.81
C LEU A 93 0.11 -0.71 9.90
N ARG A 94 -1.11 -0.28 9.56
CA ARG A 94 -2.18 0.03 10.52
C ARG A 94 -3.60 -0.02 9.90
N PRO A 95 -4.01 -1.10 9.22
CA PRO A 95 -5.27 -1.12 8.46
C PRO A 95 -6.51 -0.83 9.32
N GLY A 96 -6.58 -1.39 10.54
CA GLY A 96 -7.73 -1.17 11.43
C GLY A 96 -7.94 0.30 11.81
N TYR A 97 -6.85 1.05 12.03
CA TYR A 97 -6.93 2.49 12.32
C TYR A 97 -7.30 3.27 11.06
N MET A 98 -6.75 2.90 9.90
CA MET A 98 -7.09 3.52 8.62
C MET A 98 -8.58 3.38 8.30
N ILE A 99 -9.13 2.17 8.45
CA ILE A 99 -10.55 1.87 8.20
C ILE A 99 -11.44 2.68 9.13
N ARG A 100 -11.13 2.71 10.44
CA ARG A 100 -11.86 3.55 11.40
C ARG A 100 -11.84 5.01 11.00
N ASP A 101 -10.66 5.55 10.69
CA ASP A 101 -10.50 6.96 10.36
C ASP A 101 -11.30 7.33 9.09
N TYR A 102 -11.27 6.46 8.08
CA TYR A 102 -12.05 6.62 6.86
C TYR A 102 -13.57 6.60 7.14
N LEU A 103 -14.05 5.63 7.92
CA LEU A 103 -15.47 5.50 8.28
C LEU A 103 -15.94 6.61 9.22
N SER A 104 -15.05 7.19 10.02
CA SER A 104 -15.34 8.35 10.87
C SER A 104 -15.46 9.68 10.11
N GLY A 105 -15.30 9.68 8.78
CA GLY A 105 -15.47 10.85 7.92
C GLY A 105 -14.17 11.54 7.49
N MET A 106 -12.99 11.05 7.89
CA MET A 106 -11.69 11.58 7.44
C MET A 106 -11.31 11.12 6.01
N GLN A 107 -12.27 11.15 5.09
CA GLN A 107 -12.12 10.59 3.74
C GLN A 107 -11.09 11.36 2.89
N MET A 108 -10.95 12.67 3.11
CA MET A 108 -10.01 13.54 2.38
C MET A 108 -8.54 13.25 2.70
N ALA A 109 -8.25 12.57 3.81
CA ALA A 109 -6.90 12.20 4.21
C ALA A 109 -6.33 11.02 3.43
N TYR A 110 -7.22 10.17 2.89
CA TYR A 110 -6.94 8.89 2.25
C TYR A 110 -7.36 8.89 0.79
N PHE A 111 -6.79 7.97 0.03
CA PHE A 111 -7.16 7.78 -1.37
C PHE A 111 -8.49 7.01 -1.45
N PRO A 112 -9.42 7.39 -2.36
CA PRO A 112 -10.70 6.72 -2.47
C PRO A 112 -10.54 5.21 -2.73
N PRO A 113 -11.26 4.33 -1.99
CA PRO A 113 -11.03 2.89 -2.00
C PRO A 113 -11.30 2.27 -3.38
N PHE A 114 -12.36 2.70 -4.07
CA PHE A 114 -12.66 2.23 -5.42
C PHE A 114 -11.57 2.59 -6.43
N LYS A 115 -11.04 3.82 -6.36
CA LYS A 115 -9.92 4.23 -7.22
C LYS A 115 -8.68 3.40 -6.92
N LEU A 116 -8.40 3.11 -5.64
CA LEU A 116 -7.28 2.27 -5.25
C LEU A 116 -7.43 0.84 -5.81
N PHE A 117 -8.63 0.27 -5.72
CA PHE A 117 -8.92 -1.07 -6.25
C PHE A 117 -8.60 -1.16 -7.74
N PHE A 118 -9.19 -0.28 -8.56
CA PHE A 118 -8.92 -0.26 -10.00
C PHE A 118 -7.44 -0.05 -10.32
N LEU A 119 -6.76 0.83 -9.57
CA LEU A 119 -5.32 1.06 -9.74
C LEU A 119 -4.51 -0.22 -9.46
N LEU A 120 -4.81 -0.92 -8.35
CA LEU A 120 -4.11 -2.15 -7.97
C LEU A 120 -4.39 -3.29 -8.93
N THR A 121 -5.63 -3.42 -9.42
CA THR A 121 -5.98 -4.41 -10.44
C THR A 121 -5.30 -4.10 -11.77
N ALA A 122 -5.31 -2.84 -12.20
CA ALA A 122 -4.59 -2.44 -13.41
C ALA A 122 -3.08 -2.73 -13.26
N LEU A 123 -2.51 -2.45 -12.09
CA LEU A 123 -1.11 -2.73 -11.79
C LEU A 123 -0.82 -4.24 -11.78
N SER A 124 -1.68 -5.07 -11.18
CA SER A 124 -1.48 -6.53 -11.17
C SER A 124 -1.56 -7.09 -12.58
N LEU A 125 -2.50 -6.62 -13.41
CA LEU A 125 -2.59 -7.01 -14.82
C LEU A 125 -1.36 -6.58 -15.62
N VAL A 126 -0.79 -5.41 -15.35
CA VAL A 126 0.46 -4.95 -16.01
C VAL A 126 1.67 -5.75 -15.55
N ILE A 127 1.74 -6.13 -14.27
CA ILE A 127 2.83 -6.95 -13.72
C ILE A 127 2.76 -8.38 -14.26
N GLU A 128 1.57 -8.98 -14.25
CA GLU A 128 1.35 -10.36 -14.72
C GLU A 128 1.40 -10.47 -16.24
N GLY A 129 0.79 -9.52 -16.95
CA GLY A 129 0.76 -9.51 -18.41
C GLY A 129 2.02 -8.95 -19.07
N GLY A 130 2.84 -8.20 -18.34
CA GLY A 130 3.76 -7.22 -18.92
C GLY A 130 2.97 -6.10 -19.61
N VAL A 131 3.61 -4.98 -19.98
CA VAL A 131 2.97 -3.98 -20.86
C VAL A 131 2.83 -4.59 -22.26
N ASN A 132 1.83 -5.45 -22.41
CA ASN A 132 1.63 -6.26 -23.60
C ASN A 132 0.63 -5.61 -24.53
N LEU A 133 0.89 -4.35 -24.87
CA LEU A 133 0.12 -3.61 -25.88
C LEU A 133 0.27 -4.24 -27.29
N LYS A 134 1.10 -5.27 -27.44
CA LYS A 134 1.37 -6.01 -28.69
C LYS A 134 1.02 -7.51 -28.67
N GLY A 135 0.38 -8.04 -27.62
CA GLY A 135 -0.08 -9.43 -27.60
C GLY A 135 1.03 -10.48 -27.75
N LYS A 136 2.24 -10.19 -27.29
CA LYS A 136 3.37 -11.14 -27.26
C LYS A 136 3.55 -11.67 -25.86
N ASN A 137 3.19 -12.93 -25.61
CA ASN A 137 3.30 -13.54 -24.29
C ASN A 137 4.75 -13.53 -23.79
N TYR A 138 5.13 -12.48 -23.05
CA TYR A 138 6.46 -12.33 -22.46
C TYR A 138 6.79 -13.47 -21.51
N PHE A 139 5.78 -14.12 -20.94
CA PHE A 139 5.96 -15.31 -20.12
C PHE A 139 6.46 -16.51 -20.95
N GLU A 140 5.97 -16.67 -22.19
CA GLU A 140 6.41 -17.73 -23.10
C GLU A 140 7.78 -17.39 -23.72
N GLU A 141 7.99 -16.14 -24.11
CA GLU A 141 9.30 -15.67 -24.60
C GLU A 141 10.37 -15.72 -23.49
N ALA A 142 10.05 -15.33 -22.25
CA ALA A 142 10.93 -15.45 -21.10
C ALA A 142 11.17 -16.90 -20.72
N ARG A 143 10.19 -17.79 -20.86
CA ARG A 143 10.38 -19.24 -20.67
C ARG A 143 11.33 -19.82 -21.70
N ILE A 144 11.22 -19.42 -22.97
CA ILE A 144 12.13 -19.87 -24.05
C ILE A 144 13.53 -19.28 -23.83
N MET A 145 13.63 -17.99 -23.51
CA MET A 145 14.91 -17.33 -23.22
C MET A 145 15.58 -17.94 -21.99
N MET A 146 14.81 -18.23 -20.93
CA MET A 146 15.29 -18.90 -19.72
C MET A 146 15.74 -20.33 -20.02
N ASN A 147 15.01 -21.09 -20.86
CA ASN A 147 15.45 -22.43 -21.29
C ASN A 147 16.75 -22.37 -22.09
N ASN A 148 16.90 -21.40 -22.99
CA ASN A 148 18.12 -21.22 -23.76
C ASN A 148 19.29 -20.75 -22.87
N TYR A 149 19.03 -19.89 -21.88
CA TYR A 149 20.01 -19.48 -20.88
C TYR A 149 20.41 -20.65 -19.96
N LEU A 150 19.47 -21.53 -19.61
CA LEU A 150 19.70 -22.79 -18.89
C LEU A 150 20.46 -23.83 -19.74
N GLU A 151 20.39 -23.74 -21.07
CA GLU A 151 21.20 -24.55 -21.98
C GLU A 151 22.62 -24.00 -22.14
N GLU A 152 22.80 -22.67 -22.25
CA GLU A 152 24.11 -22.02 -22.32
C GLU A 152 24.89 -22.09 -20.99
N THR A 153 24.21 -21.99 -19.84
CA THR A 153 24.84 -22.12 -18.50
C THR A 153 25.20 -23.56 -18.12
N LYS A 154 24.77 -24.58 -18.89
CA LYS A 154 25.27 -25.95 -18.73
C LYS A 154 26.72 -26.09 -19.19
N THR A 155 27.17 -25.26 -20.13
CA THR A 155 28.47 -25.44 -20.80
C THR A 155 29.62 -24.72 -20.11
N GLU A 156 29.41 -23.60 -19.41
CA GLU A 156 30.51 -22.87 -18.78
C GLU A 156 30.10 -22.31 -17.40
N ALA A 157 30.78 -22.77 -16.33
CA ALA A 157 30.84 -22.17 -15.00
C ALA A 157 29.53 -21.97 -14.19
N VAL A 158 29.11 -23.02 -13.46
CA VAL A 158 28.49 -22.85 -12.13
C VAL A 158 29.11 -23.91 -11.22
N THR A 159 29.73 -23.46 -10.13
CA THR A 159 30.39 -24.26 -9.10
C THR A 159 29.50 -25.41 -8.64
N ALA A 160 30.10 -26.59 -8.41
CA ALA A 160 29.39 -27.82 -8.08
C ALA A 160 28.45 -27.68 -6.86
N GLU A 161 28.77 -26.76 -5.94
CA GLU A 161 27.97 -26.46 -4.74
C GLU A 161 26.66 -25.70 -5.04
N GLU A 162 26.65 -24.78 -6.01
CA GLU A 162 25.45 -24.01 -6.37
C GLU A 162 24.47 -24.86 -7.22
N LYS A 163 24.99 -25.81 -8.00
CA LYS A 163 24.19 -26.82 -8.74
C LYS A 163 23.54 -27.86 -7.82
N GLU A 164 24.16 -28.18 -6.68
CA GLU A 164 23.59 -29.07 -5.67
C GLU A 164 22.51 -28.36 -4.85
N ALA A 165 22.73 -27.09 -4.49
CA ALA A 165 21.72 -26.25 -3.86
C ALA A 165 20.48 -26.04 -4.76
N ASP A 166 20.65 -25.76 -6.05
CA ASP A 166 19.52 -25.60 -6.98
C ASP A 166 18.78 -26.94 -7.25
N LYS A 167 19.51 -28.05 -7.41
CA LYS A 167 18.91 -29.40 -7.55
C LYS A 167 18.11 -29.79 -6.31
N THR A 168 18.66 -29.58 -5.12
CA THR A 168 17.97 -29.91 -3.87
C THR A 168 16.73 -29.03 -3.69
N VAL A 169 16.84 -27.71 -3.86
CA VAL A 169 15.69 -26.77 -3.80
C VAL A 169 14.59 -27.16 -4.79
N ARG A 170 14.97 -27.58 -6.01
CA ARG A 170 14.04 -28.03 -7.06
C ARG A 170 13.43 -29.40 -6.78
N GLU A 171 14.16 -30.30 -6.14
CA GLU A 171 13.62 -31.59 -5.67
C GLU A 171 12.61 -31.39 -4.53
N TYR A 172 12.93 -30.53 -3.55
CA TYR A 172 12.02 -30.18 -2.46
C TYR A 172 10.77 -29.46 -2.97
N SER A 173 10.90 -28.52 -3.92
CA SER A 173 9.75 -27.82 -4.50
C SER A 173 8.83 -28.76 -5.27
N ASN A 174 9.39 -29.70 -6.06
CA ASN A 174 8.60 -30.72 -6.77
C ASN A 174 7.92 -31.71 -5.81
N LYS A 175 8.59 -32.12 -4.73
CA LYS A 175 7.98 -32.94 -3.65
C LYS A 175 6.84 -32.20 -2.96
N PHE A 176 7.00 -30.89 -2.71
CA PHE A 176 5.97 -30.05 -2.12
C PHE A 176 4.75 -29.92 -3.05
N LEU A 177 4.97 -29.63 -4.34
CA LEU A 177 3.90 -29.51 -5.34
C LEU A 177 3.11 -30.82 -5.52
N THR A 178 3.80 -31.97 -5.55
CA THR A 178 3.15 -33.28 -5.65
C THR A 178 2.34 -33.62 -4.40
N TYR A 179 2.82 -33.26 -3.21
CA TYR A 179 2.05 -33.38 -1.97
C TYR A 179 0.80 -32.49 -1.97
N GLN A 180 0.94 -31.24 -2.43
CA GLN A 180 -0.16 -30.29 -2.59
C GLN A 180 -1.25 -30.82 -3.53
N GLN A 181 -0.86 -31.45 -4.65
CA GLN A 181 -1.77 -32.06 -5.62
C GLN A 181 -2.43 -33.35 -5.10
N ARG A 182 -1.73 -34.12 -4.25
CA ARG A 182 -2.25 -35.37 -3.69
C ARG A 182 -3.38 -35.14 -2.68
N PHE A 183 -3.32 -34.03 -1.92
CA PHE A 183 -4.31 -33.69 -0.90
C PHE A 183 -4.73 -32.20 -0.98
N PRO A 184 -5.49 -31.80 -2.03
CA PRO A 184 -5.85 -30.40 -2.26
C PRO A 184 -6.72 -29.82 -1.15
N ASN A 185 -7.67 -30.60 -0.63
CA ASN A 185 -8.59 -30.13 0.42
C ASN A 185 -7.88 -29.90 1.76
N ILE A 186 -6.97 -30.81 2.14
CA ILE A 186 -6.22 -30.72 3.40
C ILE A 186 -5.27 -29.52 3.36
N SER A 187 -4.54 -29.34 2.25
CA SER A 187 -3.63 -28.20 2.09
C SER A 187 -4.39 -26.87 2.10
N THR A 188 -5.57 -26.82 1.49
CA THR A 188 -6.42 -25.63 1.46
C THR A 188 -6.96 -25.29 2.86
N LEU A 189 -7.46 -26.27 3.60
CA LEU A 189 -7.93 -26.06 4.98
C LEU A 189 -6.79 -25.58 5.89
N ALA A 190 -5.60 -26.20 5.78
CA ALA A 190 -4.43 -25.77 6.53
C ALA A 190 -4.04 -24.32 6.21
N PHE A 191 -4.04 -23.94 4.93
CA PHE A 191 -3.77 -22.57 4.50
C PHE A 191 -4.81 -21.58 5.05
N LEU A 192 -6.10 -21.91 5.00
CA LEU A 192 -7.17 -21.07 5.54
C LEU A 192 -7.04 -20.88 7.05
N VAL A 193 -6.67 -21.93 7.80
CA VAL A 193 -6.43 -21.82 9.26
C VAL A 193 -5.22 -20.94 9.55
N ILE A 194 -4.12 -21.11 8.82
CA ILE A 194 -2.92 -20.28 8.97
C ILE A 194 -3.24 -18.81 8.65
N MET A 195 -3.91 -18.56 7.53
CA MET A 195 -4.28 -17.22 7.10
C MET A 195 -5.29 -16.56 8.04
N SER A 196 -6.30 -17.27 8.50
CA SER A 196 -7.27 -16.75 9.47
C SER A 196 -6.62 -16.43 10.82
N GLY A 197 -5.70 -17.27 11.30
CA GLY A 197 -4.90 -17.00 12.50
C GLY A 197 -4.03 -15.76 12.35
N PHE A 198 -3.36 -15.61 11.20
CA PHE A 198 -2.57 -14.43 10.88
C PHE A 198 -3.44 -13.16 10.86
N LEU A 199 -4.57 -13.20 10.16
CA LEU A 199 -5.52 -12.09 10.10
C LEU A 199 -6.08 -11.76 11.49
N TYR A 200 -6.43 -12.75 12.30
CA TYR A 200 -6.87 -12.53 13.68
C TYR A 200 -5.78 -11.81 14.49
N ILE A 201 -4.52 -12.25 14.45
CA ILE A 201 -3.44 -11.59 15.20
C ILE A 201 -3.22 -10.16 14.72
N PHE A 202 -3.37 -9.92 13.42
CA PHE A 202 -3.19 -8.62 12.80
C PHE A 202 -4.34 -7.65 13.12
N PHE A 203 -5.59 -8.14 13.14
CA PHE A 203 -6.79 -7.33 13.37
C PHE A 203 -7.33 -7.34 14.79
N ARG A 204 -6.89 -8.24 15.69
CA ARG A 204 -7.39 -8.34 17.09
C ARG A 204 -7.21 -7.07 17.91
N ARG A 205 -6.33 -6.17 17.50
CA ARG A 205 -6.06 -4.87 18.17
C ARG A 205 -6.63 -3.68 17.40
N SER A 206 -7.53 -3.91 16.45
CA SER A 206 -8.18 -2.82 15.72
C SER A 206 -9.10 -2.06 16.66
N PRO A 207 -9.08 -0.71 16.63
CA PRO A 207 -9.96 0.09 17.47
C PRO A 207 -11.43 -0.12 17.06
N ALA A 208 -12.33 -0.13 18.05
CA ALA A 208 -13.76 -0.08 17.78
C ALA A 208 -14.14 1.24 17.10
N ILE A 209 -15.12 1.20 16.20
CA ILE A 209 -15.62 2.37 15.48
C ILE A 209 -16.83 2.89 16.26
N PRO A 210 -16.72 4.06 16.93
CA PRO A 210 -17.82 4.58 17.73
C PRO A 210 -19.01 4.95 16.83
N GLY A 211 -20.21 4.49 17.17
CA GLY A 211 -21.46 4.83 16.48
C GLY A 211 -21.77 4.03 15.21
N LEU A 212 -20.92 3.07 14.81
CA LEU A 212 -21.18 2.26 13.63
C LEU A 212 -22.20 1.16 13.92
N ARG A 213 -23.41 1.26 13.37
CA ARG A 213 -24.40 0.18 13.37
C ARG A 213 -24.22 -0.66 12.10
N TYR A 214 -23.73 -1.89 12.25
CA TYR A 214 -23.53 -2.80 11.12
C TYR A 214 -24.81 -3.12 10.33
N SER A 215 -25.98 -2.91 10.94
CA SER A 215 -27.29 -3.03 10.29
C SER A 215 -27.57 -1.97 9.22
N GLU A 216 -26.80 -0.88 9.17
CA GLU A 216 -26.97 0.17 8.14
C GLU A 216 -26.29 -0.18 6.81
N PHE A 217 -25.51 -1.26 6.77
CA PHE A 217 -24.75 -1.71 5.60
C PHE A 217 -25.29 -3.02 4.97
N LEU A 218 -26.39 -3.56 5.50
CA LEU A 218 -27.12 -4.74 5.03
C LEU A 218 -28.46 -4.31 4.44
#